data_AF-A0A832HT35-F1
#
_entry.id   AF-A0A832HT35-F1
#
_cell.length_a   1.000
_cell.length_b   1.000
_cell.length_c   1.000
_cell.angle_alpha   90.00
_cell.angle_beta   90.00
_cell.angle_gamma   90.00
#
_symmetry.space_group_name_H-M   'P 1'
#
loop_
_entity.id
_entity.type
_entity.pdbx_description
1 polymer ?
#
loop_
_entity_poly.entity_id
_entity_poly.type
_entity_poly.pdbx_seq_one_letter_code
_entity_poly.pdbx_strand_id
1 'polypeptide(L)'
;MKKIVLVVLGIAMTAMVSCKKESPPPSAPEAIVKTGGRQLSSAGIKFLIPWEEGASHSDTPDGLFYESPFLKVTMGNGKLFVNTTNYGPVKSGDVVNLLNKGRVFVNDVERKPQ
;
A
#
# COMPACT_ATOMS: atom_id res chain seq x y z
N MET A 1 53.27 61.14 -2.56
CA MET A 1 52.41 62.32 -2.77
C MET A 1 51.29 61.95 -3.73
N LYS A 2 50.11 62.58 -3.56
CA LYS A 2 48.86 62.50 -4.34
C LYS A 2 47.87 61.36 -4.03
N LYS A 3 46.83 61.79 -3.32
CA LYS A 3 45.48 61.22 -3.19
C LYS A 3 44.79 61.18 -4.56
N ILE A 4 43.84 60.25 -4.77
CA ILE A 4 42.51 60.54 -5.33
C ILE A 4 41.54 59.44 -4.86
N VAL A 5 40.41 59.92 -4.39
CA VAL A 5 39.22 59.23 -3.86
C VAL A 5 38.17 59.19 -4.99
N LEU A 6 37.47 58.08 -5.17
CA LEU A 6 36.10 57.99 -5.75
C LEU A 6 35.58 56.56 -5.51
N VAL A 7 34.84 56.27 -4.43
CA VAL A 7 33.37 56.34 -4.30
C VAL A 7 32.62 55.80 -5.52
N VAL A 8 32.16 54.54 -5.45
CA VAL A 8 30.89 54.12 -6.04
C VAL A 8 30.13 53.28 -5.03
N LEU A 9 28.93 53.78 -4.75
CA LEU A 9 27.92 53.36 -3.81
C LEU A 9 27.24 52.08 -4.31
N GLY A 10 27.35 50.99 -3.56
CA GLY A 10 26.63 49.74 -3.82
C GLY A 10 25.67 49.42 -2.68
N ILE A 11 24.40 49.81 -2.83
CA ILE A 11 23.32 49.43 -1.91
C ILE A 11 22.92 47.99 -2.25
N ALA A 12 23.31 47.02 -1.41
CA ALA A 12 22.80 45.66 -1.49
C ALA A 12 21.66 45.49 -0.47
N MET A 13 20.42 45.78 -0.90
CA MET A 13 19.24 45.31 -0.18
C MET A 13 19.14 43.80 -0.33
N THR A 14 19.52 43.04 0.69
CA THR A 14 19.21 41.62 0.80
C THR A 14 17.86 41.50 1.49
N ALA A 15 16.80 41.51 0.69
CA ALA A 15 15.50 41.02 1.11
C ALA A 15 15.34 39.57 0.63
N MET A 16 14.57 38.82 1.42
CA MET A 16 14.01 37.49 1.15
C MET A 16 14.99 36.34 1.46
N VAL A 17 14.60 35.24 2.10
CA VAL A 17 13.29 34.59 2.16
C VAL A 17 13.16 33.90 3.52
N SER A 18 12.17 34.29 4.33
CA SER A 18 11.71 33.46 5.44
C SER A 18 10.91 32.30 4.83
N CYS A 19 11.55 31.16 4.59
CA CYS A 19 10.87 29.94 4.15
C CYS A 19 9.89 29.49 5.25
N LYS A 20 8.65 29.93 5.10
CA LYS A 20 7.50 29.38 5.80
C LYS A 20 7.48 27.88 5.45
N LYS A 21 7.69 27.02 6.46
CA LYS A 21 7.49 25.56 6.32
C LYS A 21 6.03 25.35 5.92
N GLU A 22 5.82 25.15 4.63
CA GLU A 22 4.59 24.62 4.08
C GLU A 22 4.47 23.18 4.59
N SER A 23 3.60 22.95 5.56
CA SER A 23 3.24 21.59 5.97
C SER A 23 2.76 20.84 4.73
N PRO A 24 3.26 19.63 4.44
CA PRO A 24 2.78 18.87 3.29
C PRO A 24 1.26 18.70 3.41
N PRO A 25 0.53 18.82 2.29
CA PRO A 25 -0.93 18.69 2.30
C PRO A 25 -1.31 17.36 2.96
N PRO A 26 -2.39 17.31 3.75
CA PRO A 26 -2.83 16.08 4.40
C PRO A 26 -3.00 15.01 3.33
N SER A 27 -2.21 13.94 3.43
CA SER A 27 -2.31 12.77 2.56
C SER A 27 -3.78 12.37 2.50
N ALA A 28 -4.38 12.47 1.31
CA ALA A 28 -5.73 12.01 1.09
C ALA A 28 -5.86 10.56 1.60
N PRO A 29 -7.00 10.16 2.18
CA PRO A 29 -7.20 8.78 2.63
C PRO A 29 -6.84 7.84 1.46
N GLU A 30 -5.88 6.96 1.69
CA GLU A 30 -5.37 6.06 0.66
C GLU A 30 -6.54 5.28 0.06
N ALA A 31 -6.78 5.46 -1.24
CA ALA A 31 -7.89 4.81 -1.93
C ALA A 31 -7.67 3.28 -1.96
N ILE A 32 -8.69 2.51 -1.59
CA ILE A 32 -8.66 1.05 -1.67
C ILE A 32 -8.77 0.63 -3.13
N VAL A 33 -7.70 0.08 -3.70
CA VAL A 33 -7.72 -0.46 -5.06
C VAL A 33 -8.52 -1.75 -5.10
N LYS A 34 -9.48 -1.86 -6.04
CA LYS A 34 -10.30 -3.07 -6.27
C LYS A 34 -10.18 -3.65 -7.69
N THR A 35 -9.32 -3.08 -8.52
CA THR A 35 -9.13 -3.43 -9.94
C THR A 35 -7.66 -3.78 -10.21
N GLY A 36 -7.35 -4.34 -11.39
CA GLY A 36 -5.98 -4.65 -11.81
C GLY A 36 -5.47 -6.04 -11.42
N GLY A 37 -6.37 -6.95 -11.03
CA GLY A 37 -6.04 -8.35 -10.75
C GLY A 37 -7.13 -9.31 -11.18
N ARG A 38 -7.16 -10.50 -10.56
CA ARG A 38 -8.15 -11.54 -10.79
C ARG A 38 -8.93 -11.86 -9.52
N GLN A 39 -10.16 -12.32 -9.68
CA GLN A 39 -10.96 -12.86 -8.58
C GLN A 39 -10.84 -14.39 -8.56
N LEU A 40 -10.46 -14.95 -7.41
CA LEU A 40 -10.59 -16.38 -7.13
C LEU A 40 -11.72 -16.60 -6.11
N SER A 41 -12.37 -17.75 -6.16
CA SER A 41 -13.46 -18.10 -5.25
C SER A 41 -13.19 -19.47 -4.64
N SER A 42 -13.02 -19.54 -3.32
CA SER A 42 -12.83 -20.80 -2.60
C SER A 42 -13.51 -20.76 -1.23
N ALA A 43 -14.09 -21.89 -0.81
CA ALA A 43 -14.88 -22.01 0.43
C ALA A 43 -15.96 -20.91 0.62
N GLY A 44 -16.54 -20.41 -0.48
CA GLY A 44 -17.52 -19.31 -0.48
C GLY A 44 -16.94 -17.91 -0.22
N ILE A 45 -15.61 -17.78 -0.20
CA ILE A 45 -14.88 -16.53 -0.01
C ILE A 45 -14.36 -16.05 -1.36
N LYS A 46 -14.46 -14.74 -1.62
CA LYS A 46 -13.90 -14.12 -2.83
C LYS A 46 -12.55 -13.51 -2.51
N PHE A 47 -11.53 -13.82 -3.30
CA PHE A 47 -10.18 -13.27 -3.18
C PHE A 47 -9.87 -12.40 -4.39
N LEU A 48 -9.64 -11.11 -4.19
CA LEU A 48 -9.13 -10.20 -5.20
C LEU A 48 -7.60 -10.18 -5.12
N ILE A 49 -6.95 -10.77 -6.12
CA ILE A 49 -5.51 -11.07 -6.11
C ILE A 49 -4.84 -10.39 -7.30
N PRO A 50 -3.63 -9.80 -7.15
CA PRO A 50 -2.89 -9.22 -8.28
C PRO A 50 -2.59 -10.26 -9.37
N TRP A 51 -2.44 -9.77 -10.60
CA TRP A 51 -1.92 -10.61 -11.68
C TRP A 51 -0.39 -10.70 -11.56
N GLU A 52 0.13 -11.91 -11.33
CA GLU A 52 1.55 -12.17 -11.19
C GLU A 52 1.95 -13.38 -12.05
N GLU A 53 3.06 -13.26 -12.77
CA GLU A 53 3.62 -14.35 -13.57
C GLU A 53 4.14 -15.47 -12.66
N GLY A 54 4.01 -16.72 -13.12
CA GLY A 54 4.38 -17.90 -12.33
C GLY A 54 3.45 -18.18 -11.14
N ALA A 55 2.32 -17.46 -11.02
CA ALA A 55 1.35 -17.72 -9.97
C ALA A 55 0.64 -19.06 -10.19
N SER A 56 0.55 -19.86 -9.13
CA SER A 56 -0.25 -21.07 -9.06
C SER A 56 -1.32 -20.94 -7.96
N HIS A 57 -2.40 -21.71 -8.09
CA HIS A 57 -3.39 -21.81 -7.03
C HIS A 57 -4.05 -23.19 -7.03
N SER A 58 -4.57 -23.58 -5.88
CA SER A 58 -5.46 -24.72 -5.72
C SER A 58 -6.60 -24.35 -4.77
N ASP A 59 -7.80 -24.73 -5.17
CA ASP A 59 -9.00 -24.60 -4.35
C ASP A 59 -9.22 -25.94 -3.64
N THR A 60 -9.22 -25.91 -2.31
CA THR A 60 -9.51 -27.06 -1.46
C THR A 60 -10.81 -26.83 -0.70
N PRO A 61 -11.43 -27.89 -0.15
CA PRO A 61 -12.59 -27.72 0.74
C PRO A 61 -12.30 -26.80 1.94
N ASP A 62 -11.04 -26.77 2.39
CA ASP A 62 -10.58 -25.97 3.52
C ASP A 62 -10.21 -24.53 3.14
N GLY A 63 -10.17 -24.21 1.84
CA GLY A 63 -10.01 -22.87 1.32
C GLY A 63 -9.07 -22.72 0.13
N LEU A 64 -8.37 -21.60 0.08
CA LEU A 64 -7.47 -21.25 -1.03
C LEU A 64 -6.02 -21.51 -0.61
N PHE A 65 -5.27 -22.18 -1.48
CA PHE A 65 -3.83 -22.06 -1.55
C PHE A 65 -3.46 -21.31 -2.82
N TYR A 66 -2.74 -20.20 -2.67
CA TYR A 66 -2.22 -19.41 -3.78
C TYR A 66 -0.76 -19.11 -3.51
N GLU A 67 0.07 -19.21 -4.54
CA GLU A 67 1.49 -18.91 -4.43
C GLU A 67 1.99 -18.25 -5.71
N SER A 68 2.83 -17.24 -5.53
CA SER A 68 3.50 -16.46 -6.56
C SER A 68 4.84 -15.96 -5.98
N PRO A 69 5.70 -15.30 -6.77
CA PRO A 69 6.95 -14.76 -6.25
C PRO A 69 6.81 -13.75 -5.11
N PHE A 70 5.69 -13.01 -5.02
CA PHE A 70 5.52 -11.91 -4.05
C PHE A 70 4.34 -12.08 -3.10
N LEU A 71 3.44 -13.00 -3.40
CA LEU A 71 2.22 -13.22 -2.65
C LEU A 71 1.96 -14.72 -2.47
N LYS A 72 1.85 -15.12 -1.20
CA LYS A 72 1.37 -16.42 -0.77
C LYS A 72 0.10 -16.22 0.04
N VAL A 73 -0.98 -16.88 -0.35
CA VAL A 73 -2.23 -16.88 0.40
C VAL A 73 -2.53 -18.31 0.78
N THR A 74 -2.84 -18.52 2.05
CA THR A 74 -3.26 -19.84 2.53
C THR A 74 -4.42 -19.67 3.48
N MET A 75 -5.45 -20.47 3.29
CA MET A 75 -6.48 -20.67 4.29
C MET A 75 -6.21 -21.96 5.05
N GLY A 76 -6.29 -21.89 6.38
CA GLY A 76 -6.19 -23.06 7.23
C GLY A 76 -7.01 -22.84 8.49
N ASN A 77 -7.87 -23.81 8.82
CA ASN A 77 -8.74 -23.77 10.01
C ASN A 77 -9.59 -22.48 10.08
N GLY A 78 -10.10 -22.00 8.94
CA GLY A 78 -10.89 -20.78 8.83
C GLY A 78 -10.10 -19.48 9.05
N LYS A 79 -8.77 -19.53 9.12
CA LYS A 79 -7.90 -18.35 9.25
C LYS A 79 -7.24 -18.01 7.92
N LEU A 80 -7.11 -16.71 7.66
CA LEU A 80 -6.40 -16.17 6.51
C LEU A 80 -4.92 -15.97 6.86
N PHE A 81 -4.05 -16.56 6.06
CA PHE A 81 -2.62 -16.31 6.09
C PHE A 81 -2.18 -15.66 4.78
N VAL A 82 -1.44 -14.54 4.87
CA VAL A 82 -0.86 -13.84 3.72
C VAL A 82 0.63 -13.68 3.97
N ASN A 83 1.47 -14.20 3.08
CA ASN A 83 2.93 -14.28 3.25
C ASN A 83 3.29 -14.80 4.64
N THR A 84 2.74 -15.98 4.97
CA THR A 84 2.86 -16.69 6.28
C THR A 84 2.37 -15.91 7.51
N THR A 85 1.86 -14.70 7.34
CA THR A 85 1.35 -13.85 8.42
C THR A 85 -0.14 -14.08 8.62
N ASN A 86 -0.58 -14.28 9.87
CA ASN A 86 -1.98 -14.51 10.23
C ASN A 86 -2.78 -13.20 10.28
N TYR A 87 -3.91 -13.13 9.56
CA TYR A 87 -4.84 -11.99 9.55
C TYR A 87 -6.21 -12.32 10.18
N GLY A 88 -6.25 -13.41 10.95
CA GLY A 88 -7.42 -13.83 11.71
C GLY A 88 -8.48 -14.56 10.88
N PRO A 89 -9.67 -14.77 11.44
CA PRO A 89 -10.70 -15.63 10.86
C PRO A 89 -11.39 -14.98 9.66
N VAL A 90 -11.72 -15.77 8.65
CA VAL A 90 -12.54 -15.39 7.49
C VAL A 90 -13.64 -16.44 7.29
N LYS A 91 -14.76 -16.04 6.69
CA LYS A 91 -15.92 -16.91 6.51
C LYS A 91 -16.53 -16.77 5.12
N SER A 92 -17.30 -17.77 4.71
CA SER A 92 -18.11 -17.73 3.49
C SER A 92 -18.92 -16.42 3.41
N GLY A 93 -18.90 -15.78 2.24
CA GLY A 93 -19.46 -14.45 2.01
C GLY A 93 -18.45 -13.30 2.15
N ASP A 94 -17.30 -13.52 2.78
CA ASP A 94 -16.26 -12.50 2.87
C ASP A 94 -15.59 -12.21 1.51
N VAL A 95 -15.15 -10.97 1.35
CA VAL A 95 -14.31 -10.53 0.24
C VAL A 95 -12.95 -10.12 0.79
N VAL A 96 -11.92 -10.87 0.43
CA VAL A 96 -10.53 -10.59 0.78
C VAL A 96 -9.87 -9.86 -0.40
N ASN A 97 -9.35 -8.66 -0.15
CA ASN A 97 -8.68 -7.85 -1.18
C ASN A 97 -7.19 -7.70 -0.85
N LEU A 98 -6.37 -8.20 -1.78
CA LEU A 98 -4.91 -8.26 -1.72
C LEU A 98 -4.26 -7.49 -2.88
N LEU A 99 -5.04 -6.70 -3.63
CA LEU A 99 -4.57 -5.87 -4.74
C LEU A 99 -3.68 -4.71 -4.27
N ASN A 100 -3.82 -4.34 -3.00
CA ASN A 100 -3.02 -3.30 -2.36
C ASN A 100 -1.79 -3.96 -1.73
N LYS A 101 -0.63 -3.86 -2.40
CA LYS A 101 0.60 -4.54 -1.99
C LYS A 101 0.93 -4.31 -0.50
N GLY A 102 1.10 -5.40 0.25
CA GLY A 102 1.43 -5.36 1.68
C GLY A 102 0.26 -5.04 2.61
N ARG A 103 -0.96 -4.90 2.08
CA ARG A 103 -2.17 -4.61 2.86
C ARG A 103 -3.22 -5.69 2.62
N VAL A 104 -3.94 -6.02 3.68
CA VAL A 104 -5.00 -7.02 3.63
C VAL A 104 -6.30 -6.35 4.03
N PHE A 105 -7.26 -6.35 3.13
CA PHE A 105 -8.61 -5.87 3.42
C PHE A 105 -9.57 -7.05 3.43
N VAL A 106 -10.47 -7.08 4.41
CA VAL A 106 -11.59 -8.03 4.42
C VAL A 106 -12.87 -7.23 4.55
N ASN A 107 -13.75 -7.36 3.56
CA ASN A 107 -14.97 -6.56 3.43
C ASN A 107 -14.69 -5.05 3.52
N ASP A 108 -13.67 -4.60 2.77
CA ASP A 108 -13.18 -3.21 2.72
C ASP A 108 -12.61 -2.65 4.01
N VAL A 109 -12.45 -3.47 5.05
CA VAL A 109 -11.78 -3.09 6.29
C VAL A 109 -10.36 -3.63 6.30
N GLU A 110 -9.38 -2.75 6.48
CA GLU A 110 -7.99 -3.17 6.62
C GLU A 110 -7.80 -3.98 7.90
N ARG A 111 -7.17 -5.14 7.78
CA ARG A 111 -6.81 -5.99 8.92
C ARG A 111 -5.34 -5.86 9.24
N LYS A 112 -5.04 -5.88 10.53
CA LYS A 112 -3.68 -6.00 11.05
C LYS A 112 -3.36 -7.46 11.38
N PRO A 113 -2.08 -7.87 11.32
CA PRO A 113 -1.64 -9.18 11.77
C PRO A 113 -2.07 -9.50 13.21
N GLN A 114 -2.31 -10.78 13.50
CA GLN A 114 -2.65 -11.33 14.83
C GLN A 114 -1.57 -12.26 15.37
#